data_AF-B0M9G9-F1
#
_entry.id   AF-B0M9G9-F1
#
_cell.length_a   1.000
_cell.length_b   1.000
_cell.length_c   1.000
_cell.angle_alpha   90.00
_cell.angle_beta   90.00
_cell.angle_gamma   90.00
#
_symmetry.space_group_name_H-M   'P 1'
#
loop_
_entity.id
_entity.type
_entity.pdbx_description
1 polymer ?
#
loop_
_entity_poly.entity_id
_entity_poly.type
_entity_poly.pdbx_seq_one_letter_code
_entity_poly.pdbx_strand_id
1 'polypeptide(L)'
;MLPYYNAIVKNGPKVKRSYNKKTGKLVLTNGKKTITFYKNKKYAYTNGVKRTFTTAPLTVKYRSINKNYILLPAKFTAKYLGISYTYSSSAKRIDYAKPAAASKPDSTVKSNTTTKYNTTLTNYIKKQQAQWKTYGGKTIDYKKYIPVTTDNTNSFQFLRVDTYHAVNSSKFNSTLQTMVSKKSGSVLSGKASVITNTAKTYNLDPLYFLCQTVHESGYGTSTLAKGIKSQNLKDTKLKSQDLKGKIVTGESLIKDSSGEITAFKYIASKDRNSKRKYVKTESGYLEVKTLSAAEQKKTVYNLYGIKAVDAAPQLCGFTYAYNQGWTSVDKAIQGAGKFLSKWYVHNNTYKQNTLYKIRYNQNLNNLWHQYASDPAYAQSIGKLMNTYQSVYSSTSGFIYDTPVFN
;
A
#
# COMPACT_ATOMS: atom_id res chain seq x y z
N MET A 1 23.59 -13.81 19.30
CA MET A 1 24.77 -12.96 18.99
C MET A 1 25.19 -13.20 17.55
N LEU A 2 25.94 -12.31 16.90
CA LEU A 2 26.36 -12.47 15.50
C LEU A 2 27.87 -12.26 15.30
N PRO A 3 28.53 -13.02 14.41
CA PRO A 3 29.94 -12.82 14.07
C PRO A 3 30.12 -11.49 13.35
N TYR A 4 30.63 -10.47 14.05
CA TYR A 4 30.56 -9.08 13.57
C TYR A 4 31.28 -8.86 12.25
N TYR A 5 32.43 -9.53 12.06
CA TYR A 5 33.24 -9.31 10.87
C TYR A 5 32.49 -9.77 9.62
N ASN A 6 31.90 -10.96 9.63
CA ASN A 6 31.13 -11.43 8.48
C ASN A 6 29.81 -10.66 8.35
N ALA A 7 29.08 -10.53 9.45
CA ALA A 7 27.70 -10.03 9.44
C ALA A 7 27.59 -8.52 9.24
N ILE A 8 28.59 -7.72 9.66
CA ILE A 8 28.50 -6.26 9.70
C ILE A 8 29.59 -5.59 8.85
N VAL A 9 30.80 -6.16 8.82
CA VAL A 9 31.96 -5.55 8.12
C VAL A 9 32.09 -6.07 6.69
N LYS A 10 32.03 -7.39 6.48
CA LYS A 10 32.28 -8.03 5.20
C LYS A 10 31.02 -8.14 4.35
N ASN A 11 29.92 -8.68 4.86
CA ASN A 11 28.75 -9.03 4.05
C ASN A 11 27.54 -8.10 4.27
N GLY A 12 27.37 -7.58 5.49
CA GLY A 12 26.29 -6.65 5.84
C GLY A 12 26.70 -5.18 5.66
N PRO A 13 26.29 -4.25 6.56
CA PRO A 13 26.37 -2.78 6.41
C PRO A 13 27.74 -2.12 6.16
N LYS A 14 28.80 -2.88 5.83
CA LYS A 14 30.16 -2.40 5.54
C LYS A 14 30.69 -1.41 6.58
N VAL A 15 30.37 -1.65 7.86
CA VAL A 15 30.80 -0.79 8.98
C VAL A 15 32.33 -0.83 9.09
N LYS A 16 32.94 0.34 9.28
CA LYS A 16 34.39 0.43 9.50
C LYS A 16 34.74 -0.16 10.85
N ARG A 17 35.88 -0.85 10.95
CA ARG A 17 36.34 -1.47 12.20
C ARG A 17 37.79 -1.13 12.51
N SER A 18 38.10 -1.12 13.80
CA SER A 18 39.47 -1.21 14.32
C SER A 18 39.46 -2.19 15.50
N TYR A 19 40.39 -3.14 15.52
CA TYR A 19 40.47 -4.15 16.58
C TYR A 19 41.90 -4.29 17.09
N ASN A 20 42.11 -4.08 18.38
CA ASN A 20 43.38 -4.31 19.04
C ASN A 20 43.33 -5.64 19.80
N LYS A 21 44.15 -6.62 19.37
CA LYS A 21 44.21 -7.95 19.96
C LYS A 21 44.74 -7.95 21.40
N LYS A 22 45.73 -7.10 21.71
CA LYS A 22 46.36 -7.03 23.05
C LYS A 22 45.36 -6.53 24.10
N THR A 23 44.59 -5.50 23.77
CA THR A 23 43.64 -4.87 24.71
C THR A 23 42.20 -5.41 24.59
N GLY A 24 41.90 -6.20 23.56
CA GLY A 24 40.55 -6.67 23.28
C GLY A 24 39.56 -5.55 22.90
N LYS A 25 40.05 -4.35 22.58
CA LYS A 25 39.25 -3.18 22.20
C LYS A 25 38.82 -3.30 20.74
N LEU A 26 37.51 -3.29 20.50
CA LEU A 26 36.90 -3.29 19.17
C LEU A 26 36.11 -2.00 18.97
N VAL A 27 36.53 -1.18 18.02
CA VAL A 27 35.82 0.04 17.61
C VAL A 27 35.10 -0.23 16.29
N LEU A 28 33.81 0.09 16.25
CA LEU A 28 32.97 0.04 15.05
C LEU A 28 32.44 1.43 14.74
N THR A 29 32.52 1.85 13.48
CA THR A 29 32.09 3.19 13.04
C THR A 29 31.22 3.10 11.79
N ASN A 30 30.04 3.72 11.85
CA ASN A 30 29.10 3.86 10.75
C ASN A 30 28.67 5.34 10.62
N GLY A 31 29.24 6.06 9.65
CA GLY A 31 29.11 7.52 9.56
C GLY A 31 29.63 8.20 10.83
N LYS A 32 28.81 9.06 11.45
CA LYS A 32 29.13 9.74 12.72
C LYS A 32 28.91 8.87 13.97
N LYS A 33 28.38 7.65 13.83
CA LYS A 33 28.06 6.76 14.95
C LYS A 33 29.23 5.81 15.22
N THR A 34 29.68 5.76 16.46
CA THR A 34 30.78 4.90 16.91
C THR A 34 30.37 4.07 18.12
N ILE A 35 30.75 2.79 18.13
CA ILE A 35 30.68 1.92 19.30
C ILE A 35 32.07 1.35 19.61
N THR A 36 32.51 1.47 20.86
CA THR A 36 33.71 0.84 21.38
C THR A 36 33.35 -0.28 22.34
N PHE A 37 33.54 -1.52 21.91
CA PHE A 37 33.39 -2.73 22.70
C PHE A 37 34.72 -3.17 23.33
N TYR A 38 34.62 -3.89 24.44
CA TYR A 38 35.74 -4.58 25.08
C TYR A 38 35.41 -6.06 25.22
N LYS A 39 36.38 -6.93 24.92
CA LYS A 39 36.25 -8.38 25.05
C LYS A 39 35.78 -8.75 26.47
N ASN A 40 34.79 -9.64 26.56
CA ASN A 40 34.24 -10.17 27.82
C ASN A 40 33.65 -9.12 28.79
N LYS A 41 33.40 -7.88 28.34
CA LYS A 41 32.75 -6.85 29.16
C LYS A 41 31.29 -6.65 28.74
N LYS A 42 30.40 -6.48 29.72
CA LYS A 42 28.95 -6.23 29.53
C LYS A 42 28.62 -4.73 29.32
N TYR A 43 29.60 -3.97 28.83
CA TYR A 43 29.42 -2.55 28.51
C TYR A 43 30.19 -2.17 27.24
N ALA A 44 29.79 -1.07 26.63
CA ALA A 44 30.46 -0.42 25.50
C ALA A 44 30.30 1.10 25.61
N TYR A 45 31.10 1.85 24.85
CA TYR A 45 30.93 3.29 24.72
C TYR A 45 30.32 3.61 23.36
N THR A 46 29.19 4.30 23.34
CA THR A 46 28.47 4.73 22.13
C THR A 46 28.65 6.23 21.98
N ASN A 47 29.34 6.70 20.95
CA ASN A 47 29.73 8.11 20.79
C ASN A 47 30.33 8.71 22.08
N GLY A 48 31.21 7.96 22.75
CA GLY A 48 31.83 8.39 24.02
C GLY A 48 31.00 8.14 25.29
N VAL A 49 29.71 7.78 25.18
CA VAL A 49 28.84 7.54 26.35
C VAL A 49 28.82 6.05 26.74
N LYS A 50 29.11 5.72 28.00
CA LYS A 50 29.08 4.35 28.52
C LYS A 50 27.65 3.79 28.54
N ARG A 51 27.47 2.56 28.04
CA ARG A 51 26.19 1.83 27.98
C ARG A 51 26.40 0.38 28.37
N THR A 52 25.45 -0.20 29.11
CA THR A 52 25.46 -1.61 29.52
C THR A 52 24.52 -2.47 28.68
N PHE A 53 24.75 -3.79 28.67
CA PHE A 53 23.91 -4.78 28.01
C PHE A 53 24.11 -6.16 28.65
N THR A 54 23.13 -7.06 28.46
CA THR A 54 23.07 -8.32 29.22
C THR A 54 24.06 -9.39 28.77
N THR A 55 24.53 -9.35 27.53
CA THR A 55 25.43 -10.36 26.95
C THR A 55 26.76 -9.74 26.52
N ALA A 56 27.90 -10.22 27.03
CA ALA A 56 29.22 -9.71 26.63
C ALA A 56 29.61 -10.13 25.20
N PRO A 57 30.47 -9.37 24.49
CA PRO A 57 31.18 -9.86 23.32
C PRO A 57 32.02 -11.08 23.65
N LEU A 58 31.94 -12.12 22.82
CA LEU A 58 32.64 -13.40 23.03
C LEU A 58 33.48 -13.76 21.81
N THR A 59 34.59 -14.45 22.03
CA THR A 59 35.35 -15.11 20.96
C THR A 59 34.94 -16.58 20.92
N VAL A 60 34.51 -17.06 19.75
CA VAL A 60 34.02 -18.43 19.56
C VAL A 60 34.83 -19.11 18.45
N LYS A 61 35.35 -20.32 18.72
CA LYS A 61 36.03 -21.17 17.73
C LYS A 61 35.00 -22.01 16.99
N TYR A 62 34.89 -21.81 15.68
CA TYR A 62 34.07 -22.63 14.80
C TYR A 62 34.93 -23.80 14.33
N ARG A 63 34.76 -24.96 14.98
CA ARG A 63 35.61 -26.15 14.76
C ARG A 63 35.60 -26.64 13.32
N SER A 64 34.44 -26.62 12.67
CA SER A 64 34.25 -27.09 11.28
C SER A 64 35.09 -26.35 10.23
N ILE A 65 35.51 -25.12 10.52
CA ILE A 65 36.32 -24.30 9.59
C ILE A 65 37.60 -23.78 10.26
N ASN A 66 37.94 -24.32 11.43
CA ASN A 66 39.07 -23.94 12.29
C ASN A 66 39.32 -22.42 12.39
N LYS A 67 38.26 -21.61 12.56
CA LYS A 67 38.34 -20.14 12.64
C LYS A 67 37.70 -19.59 13.91
N ASN A 68 38.30 -18.52 14.45
CA ASN A 68 37.77 -17.78 15.59
C ASN A 68 36.97 -16.56 15.11
N TYR A 69 35.74 -16.42 15.60
CA TYR A 69 34.93 -15.22 15.39
C TYR A 69 34.63 -14.51 16.70
N ILE A 70 34.67 -13.18 16.65
CA ILE A 70 34.10 -12.36 17.73
C ILE A 70 32.63 -12.17 17.44
N LEU A 71 31.79 -12.55 18.39
CA LEU A 71 30.35 -12.40 18.32
C LEU A 71 29.93 -11.19 19.15
N LEU A 72 29.00 -10.40 18.61
CA LEU A 72 28.48 -9.21 19.28
C LEU A 72 26.98 -9.31 19.61
N PRO A 73 26.51 -8.55 20.62
CA PRO A 73 25.09 -8.44 20.94
C PRO A 73 24.35 -7.73 19.81
N ALA A 74 23.55 -8.49 19.07
CA ALA A 74 23.18 -8.06 17.73
C ALA A 74 22.24 -6.85 17.71
N LYS A 75 21.19 -6.88 18.54
CA LYS A 75 20.21 -5.79 18.71
C LYS A 75 20.86 -4.50 19.22
N PHE A 76 21.75 -4.60 20.20
CA PHE A 76 22.48 -3.46 20.74
C PHE A 76 23.37 -2.81 19.68
N THR A 77 24.14 -3.63 18.96
CA THR A 77 25.04 -3.17 17.91
C THR A 77 24.27 -2.44 16.80
N ALA A 78 23.11 -2.96 16.40
CA ALA A 78 22.27 -2.33 15.39
C ALA A 78 21.73 -0.97 15.82
N LYS A 79 21.13 -0.92 17.02
CA LYS A 79 20.54 0.30 17.59
C LYS A 79 21.53 1.46 17.57
N TYR A 80 22.76 1.24 18.06
CA TYR A 80 23.71 2.32 18.27
C TYR A 80 24.60 2.62 17.05
N LEU A 81 24.73 1.70 16.09
CA LEU A 81 25.30 2.03 14.77
C LEU A 81 24.27 2.57 13.78
N GLY A 82 22.98 2.56 14.14
CA GLY A 82 21.90 3.00 13.27
C GLY A 82 21.75 2.14 12.01
N ILE A 83 21.97 0.84 12.13
CA ILE A 83 21.83 -0.13 11.04
C ILE A 83 20.55 -0.94 11.25
N SER A 84 19.84 -1.29 10.17
CA SER A 84 18.61 -2.07 10.25
C SER A 84 18.87 -3.48 10.80
N TYR A 85 17.92 -3.96 11.60
CA TYR A 85 17.98 -5.24 12.31
C TYR A 85 16.65 -5.98 12.17
N THR A 86 16.70 -7.23 11.76
CA THR A 86 15.55 -8.15 11.82
C THR A 86 15.93 -9.40 12.59
N TYR A 87 14.97 -9.92 13.37
CA TYR A 87 15.09 -11.21 14.04
C TYR A 87 13.88 -12.06 13.69
N SER A 88 14.13 -13.19 13.05
CA SER A 88 13.13 -14.22 12.81
C SER A 88 13.33 -15.31 13.87
N SER A 89 12.34 -15.44 14.77
CA SER A 89 12.32 -16.52 15.75
C SER A 89 12.11 -17.88 15.10
N SER A 90 11.24 -17.96 14.09
CA SER A 90 10.94 -19.19 13.34
C SER A 90 12.16 -19.74 12.59
N ALA A 91 12.96 -18.87 11.97
CA ALA A 91 14.17 -19.27 11.25
C ALA A 91 15.45 -19.25 12.11
N LYS A 92 15.35 -18.89 13.40
CA LYS A 92 16.50 -18.63 14.30
C LYS A 92 17.56 -17.72 13.65
N ARG A 93 17.12 -16.74 12.87
CA ARG A 93 17.96 -15.94 11.97
C ARG A 93 17.93 -14.47 12.38
N ILE A 94 19.11 -13.85 12.38
CA ILE A 94 19.28 -12.42 12.57
C ILE A 94 19.91 -11.85 11.29
N ASP A 95 19.32 -10.78 10.75
CA ASP A 95 19.90 -10.08 9.60
C ASP A 95 20.22 -8.62 9.94
N TYR A 96 21.35 -8.17 9.40
CA TYR A 96 21.64 -6.76 9.24
C TYR A 96 21.49 -6.38 7.78
N ALA A 97 20.79 -5.27 7.50
CA ALA A 97 20.67 -4.80 6.13
C ALA A 97 22.05 -4.42 5.56
N LYS A 98 22.40 -4.98 4.40
CA LYS A 98 23.53 -4.53 3.57
C LYS A 98 23.36 -3.03 3.26
N PRO A 99 24.43 -2.22 3.11
CA PRO A 99 24.27 -0.88 2.58
C PRO A 99 23.70 -1.05 1.18
N ALA A 100 22.70 -0.25 0.83
CA ALA A 100 22.56 0.11 -0.57
C ALA A 100 23.95 0.59 -1.02
N ALA A 101 24.46 0.11 -2.15
CA ALA A 101 25.63 0.72 -2.76
C ALA A 101 25.38 2.23 -2.77
N ALA A 102 26.34 3.02 -2.30
CA ALA A 102 26.24 4.46 -2.38
C ALA A 102 26.22 4.82 -3.87
N SER A 103 25.03 4.86 -4.47
CA SER A 103 24.82 5.64 -5.66
C SER A 103 25.10 7.08 -5.22
N LYS A 104 26.07 7.72 -5.88
CA LYS A 104 26.04 9.17 -6.06
C LYS A 104 24.59 9.58 -6.39
N PRO A 105 24.13 10.79 -6.03
CA PRO A 105 22.91 11.30 -6.62
C PRO A 105 23.18 11.37 -8.12
N ASP A 106 22.81 10.30 -8.82
CA ASP A 106 22.90 10.22 -10.25
C ASP A 106 21.85 11.18 -10.74
N SER A 107 22.29 12.15 -11.55
CA SER A 107 21.42 13.08 -12.24
C SER A 107 20.31 12.26 -12.87
N THR A 108 19.10 12.39 -12.35
CA THR A 108 17.95 11.59 -12.77
C THR A 108 17.66 11.93 -14.22
N VAL A 109 18.10 11.08 -15.15
CA VAL A 109 17.54 11.08 -16.50
C VAL A 109 16.10 10.61 -16.34
N LYS A 110 15.18 11.57 -16.17
CA LYS A 110 13.73 11.33 -16.24
C LYS A 110 13.45 10.87 -17.66
N SER A 111 13.15 9.59 -17.85
CA SER A 111 12.68 9.12 -19.15
C SER A 111 11.25 9.61 -19.33
N ASN A 112 11.08 10.62 -20.16
CA ASN A 112 9.77 11.21 -20.43
C ASN A 112 9.17 10.57 -21.68
N THR A 113 7.95 10.10 -21.53
CA THR A 113 7.08 9.60 -22.60
C THR A 113 5.83 10.46 -22.64
N THR A 114 5.08 10.38 -23.75
CA THR A 114 3.84 11.12 -23.90
C THR A 114 2.72 10.21 -24.38
N THR A 115 1.49 10.54 -23.99
CA THR A 115 0.28 9.89 -24.49
C THR A 115 -0.62 10.92 -25.15
N LYS A 116 -0.92 10.73 -26.44
CA LYS A 116 -1.87 11.57 -27.17
C LYS A 116 -3.30 11.27 -26.74
N TYR A 117 -4.07 12.31 -26.42
CA TYR A 117 -5.49 12.22 -26.06
C TYR A 117 -6.42 12.37 -27.28
N ASN A 118 -5.85 12.64 -28.47
CA ASN A 118 -6.57 12.78 -29.75
C ASN A 118 -7.75 13.75 -29.70
N THR A 119 -7.61 14.83 -28.92
CA THR A 119 -8.58 15.93 -28.81
C THR A 119 -7.86 17.17 -28.28
N THR A 120 -8.44 18.35 -28.51
CA THR A 120 -7.98 19.58 -27.86
C THR A 120 -8.27 19.56 -26.36
N LEU A 121 -7.47 20.28 -25.56
CA LEU A 121 -7.64 20.41 -24.12
C LEU A 121 -9.02 20.96 -23.75
N THR A 122 -9.48 21.98 -24.48
CA THR A 122 -10.80 22.61 -24.30
C THR A 122 -11.93 21.61 -24.52
N ASN A 123 -11.87 20.79 -25.57
CA ASN A 123 -12.91 19.80 -25.83
C ASN A 123 -12.87 18.66 -24.80
N TYR A 124 -11.68 18.23 -24.37
CA TYR A 124 -11.56 17.22 -23.32
C TYR A 124 -12.16 17.69 -21.99
N ILE A 125 -11.88 18.93 -21.58
CA ILE A 125 -12.51 19.56 -20.41
C ILE A 125 -14.04 19.58 -20.54
N LYS A 126 -14.58 19.96 -21.71
CA LYS A 126 -16.04 19.95 -21.96
C LYS A 126 -16.64 18.55 -21.81
N LYS A 127 -15.99 17.52 -22.34
CA LYS A 127 -16.45 16.12 -22.22
C LYS A 127 -16.41 15.61 -20.78
N GLN A 128 -15.36 15.96 -20.03
CA GLN A 128 -15.29 15.66 -18.59
C GLN A 128 -16.42 16.35 -17.80
N GLN A 129 -16.69 17.62 -18.10
CA GLN A 129 -17.78 18.39 -17.47
C GLN A 129 -19.16 17.78 -17.76
N ALA A 130 -19.37 17.26 -18.97
CA ALA A 130 -20.61 16.60 -19.37
C ALA A 130 -20.79 15.24 -18.67
N GLN A 131 -19.71 14.47 -18.52
CA GLN A 131 -19.75 13.17 -17.83
C GLN A 131 -19.93 13.33 -16.32
N TRP A 132 -19.24 14.28 -15.71
CA TRP A 132 -19.19 14.51 -14.27
C TRP A 132 -19.38 16.00 -13.97
N LYS A 133 -20.63 16.42 -13.78
CA LYS A 133 -20.95 17.84 -13.60
C LYS A 133 -20.53 18.39 -12.24
N THR A 134 -20.74 17.60 -11.19
CA THR A 134 -20.56 18.03 -9.80
C THR A 134 -19.79 17.00 -8.98
N TYR A 135 -19.10 17.49 -7.96
CA TYR A 135 -18.48 16.67 -6.92
C TYR A 135 -18.65 17.36 -5.57
N GLY A 136 -19.07 16.62 -4.54
CA GLY A 136 -19.36 17.18 -3.22
C GLY A 136 -20.42 18.29 -3.22
N GLY A 137 -21.40 18.22 -4.13
CA GLY A 137 -22.46 19.23 -4.28
C GLY A 137 -22.05 20.52 -5.00
N LYS A 138 -20.82 20.61 -5.53
CA LYS A 138 -20.31 21.78 -6.25
C LYS A 138 -19.99 21.46 -7.70
N THR A 139 -20.20 22.42 -8.59
CA THR A 139 -19.74 22.33 -9.99
C THR A 139 -18.23 22.23 -10.03
N ILE A 140 -17.73 21.30 -10.84
CA ILE A 140 -16.29 21.08 -11.00
C ILE A 140 -15.70 22.16 -11.93
N ASP A 141 -14.52 22.67 -11.58
CA ASP A 141 -13.70 23.47 -12.49
C ASP A 141 -12.49 22.65 -12.97
N TYR A 142 -12.66 21.95 -14.08
CA TYR A 142 -11.63 21.06 -14.63
C TYR A 142 -10.38 21.80 -15.13
N LYS A 143 -10.43 23.12 -15.33
CA LYS A 143 -9.25 23.91 -15.72
C LYS A 143 -8.17 23.92 -14.64
N LYS A 144 -8.50 23.59 -13.39
CA LYS A 144 -7.56 23.51 -12.26
C LYS A 144 -6.83 22.16 -12.15
N TYR A 145 -7.26 21.14 -12.89
CA TYR A 145 -6.84 19.76 -12.67
C TYR A 145 -6.33 19.05 -13.92
N ILE A 146 -6.94 19.32 -15.08
CA ILE A 146 -6.61 18.64 -16.34
C ILE A 146 -5.34 19.20 -17.00
N PRO A 147 -5.12 20.53 -17.13
CA PRO A 147 -3.94 21.03 -17.81
C PRO A 147 -2.64 20.62 -17.11
N VAL A 148 -1.64 20.15 -17.87
CA VAL A 148 -0.33 19.72 -17.31
C VAL A 148 0.35 20.83 -16.52
N THR A 149 0.15 22.09 -16.92
CA THR A 149 0.67 23.29 -16.24
C THR A 149 0.12 23.49 -14.84
N THR A 150 -0.96 22.80 -14.46
CA THR A 150 -1.55 22.84 -13.11
C THR A 150 -0.96 21.79 -12.18
N ASP A 151 0.02 21.02 -12.63
CA ASP A 151 0.69 20.02 -11.80
C ASP A 151 1.33 20.64 -10.55
N ASN A 152 0.90 20.14 -9.40
CA ASN A 152 1.40 20.50 -8.08
C ASN A 152 1.91 19.26 -7.33
N THR A 153 2.18 18.17 -8.06
CA THR A 153 2.61 16.88 -7.52
C THR A 153 4.09 16.60 -7.76
N ASN A 154 4.84 17.55 -8.35
CA ASN A 154 6.21 17.31 -8.81
C ASN A 154 6.28 16.12 -9.78
N SER A 155 5.36 16.10 -10.74
CA SER A 155 5.16 15.09 -11.78
C SER A 155 4.77 13.69 -11.30
N PHE A 156 4.57 13.44 -10.00
CA PHE A 156 4.18 12.12 -9.51
C PHE A 156 2.81 11.65 -10.03
N GLN A 157 1.91 12.56 -10.41
CA GLN A 157 0.67 12.16 -11.09
C GLN A 157 0.90 11.56 -12.49
N PHE A 158 2.07 11.80 -13.09
CA PHE A 158 2.47 11.29 -14.40
C PHE A 158 3.46 10.11 -14.30
N LEU A 159 3.88 9.70 -13.10
CA LEU A 159 4.76 8.55 -12.93
C LEU A 159 4.05 7.28 -13.41
N ARG A 160 4.76 6.46 -14.19
CA ARG A 160 4.32 5.10 -14.54
C ARG A 160 4.31 4.22 -13.30
N VAL A 161 3.12 3.75 -12.92
CA VAL A 161 2.88 2.94 -11.71
C VAL A 161 2.67 1.46 -12.01
N ASP A 162 2.83 1.06 -13.27
CA ASP A 162 2.80 -0.31 -13.79
C ASP A 162 4.17 -0.99 -13.74
N THR A 163 5.06 -0.53 -12.88
CA THR A 163 6.35 -1.16 -12.62
C THR A 163 6.69 -1.07 -11.14
N TYR A 164 7.23 -2.16 -10.59
CA TYR A 164 7.71 -2.17 -9.21
C TYR A 164 9.05 -1.44 -9.07
N HIS A 165 9.05 -0.27 -8.40
CA HIS A 165 10.29 0.42 -8.02
C HIS A 165 10.77 -0.03 -6.62
N ALA A 166 12.05 -0.32 -6.49
CA ALA A 166 12.62 -0.81 -5.24
C ALA A 166 12.56 0.24 -4.12
N VAL A 167 12.05 -0.14 -2.95
CA VAL A 167 11.95 0.72 -1.76
C VAL A 167 12.81 0.23 -0.60
N ASN A 168 13.28 1.15 0.23
CA ASN A 168 13.94 0.82 1.48
C ASN A 168 12.90 0.38 2.51
N SER A 169 12.92 -0.89 2.90
CA SER A 169 11.90 -1.48 3.79
C SER A 169 11.76 -0.77 5.13
N SER A 170 12.86 -0.29 5.73
CA SER A 170 12.81 0.42 7.01
C SER A 170 12.14 1.78 6.86
N LYS A 171 12.52 2.56 5.83
CA LYS A 171 11.87 3.85 5.54
C LYS A 171 10.40 3.66 5.18
N PHE A 172 10.07 2.68 4.34
CA PHE A 172 8.68 2.39 3.95
C PHE A 172 7.82 2.03 5.16
N ASN A 173 8.32 1.19 6.06
CA ASN A 173 7.61 0.86 7.29
C ASN A 173 7.43 2.07 8.21
N SER A 174 8.47 2.89 8.41
CA SER A 174 8.36 4.13 9.19
C SER A 174 7.37 5.11 8.55
N THR A 175 7.39 5.27 7.22
CA THR A 175 6.43 6.10 6.48
C THR A 175 5.00 5.65 6.70
N LEU A 176 4.70 4.35 6.56
CA LEU A 176 3.36 3.83 6.83
C LEU A 176 2.94 4.10 8.28
N GLN A 177 3.83 3.87 9.24
CA GLN A 177 3.56 4.18 10.65
C GLN A 177 3.28 5.67 10.87
N THR A 178 4.03 6.56 10.22
CA THR A 178 3.78 8.01 10.28
C THR A 178 2.41 8.37 9.70
N MET A 179 2.06 7.84 8.52
CA MET A 179 0.77 8.10 7.86
C MET A 179 -0.43 7.73 8.74
N VAL A 180 -0.31 6.64 9.51
CA VAL A 180 -1.42 6.13 10.35
C VAL A 180 -1.30 6.48 11.83
N SER A 181 -0.22 7.15 12.25
CA SER A 181 0.06 7.44 13.67
C SER A 181 -1.07 8.18 14.40
N LYS A 182 -1.74 9.12 13.72
CA LYS A 182 -2.86 9.90 14.24
C LYS A 182 -4.23 9.31 13.88
N LYS A 183 -4.28 8.07 13.40
CA LYS A 183 -5.48 7.41 12.86
C LYS A 183 -5.82 6.22 13.76
N SER A 184 -6.42 6.53 14.91
CA SER A 184 -6.82 5.51 15.88
C SER A 184 -7.69 4.44 15.22
N GLY A 185 -7.36 3.17 15.48
CA GLY A 185 -8.04 2.02 14.88
C GLY A 185 -7.68 1.76 13.41
N SER A 186 -6.61 2.35 12.87
CA SER A 186 -6.13 2.02 11.53
C SER A 186 -5.70 0.56 11.43
N VAL A 187 -6.33 -0.18 10.52
CA VAL A 187 -5.98 -1.58 10.25
C VAL A 187 -4.67 -1.75 9.48
N LEU A 188 -4.11 -0.65 8.94
CA LEU A 188 -2.90 -0.67 8.12
C LEU A 188 -1.60 -0.66 8.95
N SER A 189 -1.69 -0.48 10.27
CA SER A 189 -0.52 -0.53 11.14
C SER A 189 0.21 -1.87 11.02
N GLY A 190 1.53 -1.82 10.81
CA GLY A 190 2.36 -3.01 10.63
C GLY A 190 2.20 -3.74 9.28
N LYS A 191 1.43 -3.19 8.32
CA LYS A 191 1.15 -3.84 7.03
C LYS A 191 2.14 -3.51 5.90
N ALA A 192 3.27 -2.88 6.22
CA ALA A 192 4.28 -2.45 5.25
C ALA A 192 4.75 -3.60 4.35
N SER A 193 5.12 -4.74 4.95
CA SER A 193 5.57 -5.93 4.20
C SER A 193 4.49 -6.47 3.26
N VAL A 194 3.22 -6.49 3.71
CA VAL A 194 2.10 -6.98 2.91
C VAL A 194 1.87 -6.08 1.70
N ILE A 195 1.94 -4.76 1.90
CA ILE A 195 1.81 -3.76 0.83
C ILE A 195 2.94 -3.93 -0.18
N THR A 196 4.21 -3.98 0.25
CA THR A 196 5.34 -4.11 -0.68
C THR A 196 5.35 -5.44 -1.41
N ASN A 197 4.98 -6.54 -0.76
CA ASN A 197 4.91 -7.86 -1.39
C ASN A 197 3.76 -7.90 -2.40
N THR A 198 2.60 -7.34 -2.06
CA THR A 198 1.45 -7.26 -2.97
C THR A 198 1.78 -6.41 -4.19
N ALA A 199 2.39 -5.24 -3.99
CA ALA A 199 2.85 -4.39 -5.09
C ALA A 199 3.81 -5.15 -6.01
N LYS A 200 4.74 -5.92 -5.44
CA LYS A 200 5.66 -6.75 -6.22
C LYS A 200 4.93 -7.86 -7.01
N THR A 201 3.99 -8.56 -6.37
CA THR A 201 3.19 -9.63 -7.01
C THR A 201 2.41 -9.13 -8.21
N TYR A 202 1.81 -7.94 -8.11
CA TYR A 202 0.97 -7.36 -9.16
C TYR A 202 1.71 -6.34 -10.05
N ASN A 203 3.03 -6.27 -9.94
CA ASN A 203 3.92 -5.33 -10.62
C ASN A 203 3.42 -3.87 -10.58
N LEU A 204 3.06 -3.42 -9.38
CA LEU A 204 2.66 -2.05 -9.09
C LEU A 204 3.81 -1.28 -8.45
N ASP A 205 3.84 0.03 -8.64
CA ASP A 205 4.70 0.89 -7.83
C ASP A 205 4.28 0.81 -6.35
N PRO A 206 5.20 0.49 -5.41
CA PRO A 206 4.84 0.25 -4.02
C PRO A 206 4.45 1.51 -3.26
N LEU A 207 4.97 2.70 -3.61
CA LEU A 207 4.57 3.94 -2.94
C LEU A 207 3.22 4.41 -3.46
N TYR A 208 2.97 4.31 -4.77
CA TYR A 208 1.63 4.50 -5.35
C TYR A 208 0.62 3.59 -4.65
N PHE A 209 0.91 2.29 -4.56
CA PHE A 209 -0.02 1.34 -3.96
C PHE A 209 -0.29 1.65 -2.48
N LEU A 210 0.72 2.10 -1.73
CA LEU A 210 0.54 2.60 -0.36
C LEU A 210 -0.35 3.84 -0.33
N CYS A 211 -0.04 4.87 -1.11
CA CYS A 211 -0.75 6.14 -1.15
C CYS A 211 -2.21 5.97 -1.58
N GLN A 212 -2.46 5.14 -2.60
CA GLN A 212 -3.78 4.69 -3.00
C GLN A 212 -4.50 3.99 -1.84
N THR A 213 -3.85 3.02 -1.19
CA THR A 213 -4.47 2.26 -0.10
C THR A 213 -4.87 3.15 1.07
N VAL A 214 -4.03 4.10 1.48
CA VAL A 214 -4.39 5.04 2.56
C VAL A 214 -5.47 6.02 2.12
N HIS A 215 -5.49 6.46 0.86
CA HIS A 215 -6.52 7.35 0.34
C HIS A 215 -7.90 6.67 0.37
N GLU A 216 -8.00 5.50 -0.26
CA GLU A 216 -9.25 4.75 -0.44
C GLU A 216 -9.85 4.25 0.89
N SER A 217 -8.99 3.81 1.81
CA SER A 217 -9.44 3.25 3.09
C SER A 217 -9.66 4.29 4.19
N GLY A 218 -9.50 5.59 3.89
CA GLY A 218 -9.50 6.63 4.92
C GLY A 218 -8.42 6.36 5.97
N TYR A 219 -7.20 6.09 5.53
CA TYR A 219 -6.05 5.67 6.34
C TYR A 219 -6.33 4.38 7.14
N GLY A 220 -7.10 3.45 6.59
CA GLY A 220 -7.48 2.20 7.23
C GLY A 220 -8.57 2.34 8.29
N THR A 221 -9.35 3.43 8.26
CA THR A 221 -10.37 3.73 9.28
C THR A 221 -11.80 3.85 8.73
N SER A 222 -12.02 3.62 7.43
CA SER A 222 -13.38 3.51 6.89
C SER A 222 -14.11 2.30 7.48
N THR A 223 -15.45 2.32 7.46
CA THR A 223 -16.30 1.24 8.01
C THR A 223 -15.96 -0.12 7.38
N LEU A 224 -15.82 -0.16 6.06
CA LEU A 224 -15.45 -1.37 5.33
C LEU A 224 -13.97 -1.76 5.53
N ALA A 225 -13.08 -0.79 5.71
CA ALA A 225 -11.67 -1.05 5.94
C ALA A 225 -11.40 -1.64 7.33
N LYS A 226 -12.11 -1.19 8.37
CA LYS A 226 -12.02 -1.75 9.74
C LYS A 226 -12.52 -3.19 9.84
N GLY A 227 -13.30 -3.61 8.84
CA GLY A 227 -13.88 -4.92 8.74
C GLY A 227 -15.22 -5.03 9.46
N ILE A 228 -16.11 -5.83 8.89
CA ILE A 228 -17.49 -5.97 9.32
C ILE A 228 -17.80 -7.46 9.50
N LYS A 229 -18.56 -7.79 10.55
CA LYS A 229 -19.22 -9.10 10.70
C LYS A 229 -20.67 -8.94 10.26
N SER A 230 -21.24 -9.88 9.50
CA SER A 230 -22.62 -9.68 9.01
C SER A 230 -23.64 -9.58 10.14
N GLN A 231 -23.43 -10.23 11.28
CA GLN A 231 -24.28 -10.06 12.48
C GLN A 231 -24.36 -8.61 13.00
N ASN A 232 -23.39 -7.76 12.62
CA ASN A 232 -23.30 -6.36 12.99
C ASN A 232 -23.49 -5.43 11.78
N LEU A 233 -23.88 -5.96 10.62
CA LEU A 233 -23.99 -5.18 9.38
C LEU A 233 -25.07 -4.11 9.53
N LYS A 234 -24.68 -2.87 9.22
CA LYS A 234 -25.55 -1.71 9.12
C LYS A 234 -25.14 -0.95 7.87
N ASP A 235 -26.10 -0.26 7.26
CA ASP A 235 -25.86 0.53 6.06
C ASP A 235 -26.42 1.94 6.25
N THR A 236 -25.61 2.94 5.91
CA THR A 236 -25.96 4.36 6.06
C THR A 236 -27.15 4.77 5.20
N LYS A 237 -27.41 4.03 4.10
CA LYS A 237 -28.50 4.28 3.16
C LYS A 237 -29.75 3.44 3.46
N LEU A 238 -29.61 2.39 4.26
CA LEU A 238 -30.69 1.42 4.55
C LEU A 238 -31.03 1.39 6.04
N LYS A 239 -31.11 2.56 6.68
CA LYS A 239 -31.26 2.68 8.15
C LYS A 239 -32.50 1.99 8.72
N SER A 240 -33.57 1.86 7.92
CA SER A 240 -34.83 1.21 8.31
C SER A 240 -34.85 -0.31 8.06
N GLN A 241 -33.78 -0.87 7.47
CA GLN A 241 -33.71 -2.28 7.10
C GLN A 241 -32.88 -3.05 8.14
N ASP A 242 -33.38 -4.18 8.61
CA ASP A 242 -32.53 -5.11 9.35
C ASP A 242 -31.59 -5.85 8.39
N LEU A 243 -30.28 -5.67 8.55
CA LEU A 243 -29.25 -6.27 7.70
C LEU A 243 -28.44 -7.35 8.43
N LYS A 244 -28.76 -7.65 9.69
CA LYS A 244 -28.00 -8.61 10.48
C LYS A 244 -28.00 -9.98 9.81
N GLY A 245 -26.80 -10.50 9.57
CA GLY A 245 -26.58 -11.78 8.93
C GLY A 245 -26.86 -11.82 7.43
N LYS A 246 -27.28 -10.72 6.81
CA LYS A 246 -27.71 -10.69 5.41
C LYS A 246 -26.55 -10.51 4.44
N ILE A 247 -26.71 -11.10 3.26
CA ILE A 247 -25.83 -10.93 2.10
C ILE A 247 -26.68 -10.89 0.82
N VAL A 248 -26.26 -10.11 -0.18
CA VAL A 248 -26.94 -10.09 -1.49
C VAL A 248 -26.72 -11.43 -2.21
N THR A 249 -27.75 -11.92 -2.89
CA THR A 249 -27.76 -13.25 -3.51
C THR A 249 -28.62 -13.28 -4.79
N GLY A 250 -28.62 -14.44 -5.46
CA GLY A 250 -29.57 -14.75 -6.53
C GLY A 250 -29.46 -13.78 -7.70
N GLU A 251 -30.61 -13.35 -8.22
CA GLU A 251 -30.69 -12.49 -9.41
C GLU A 251 -30.10 -11.09 -9.20
N SER A 252 -29.91 -10.67 -7.94
CA SER A 252 -29.25 -9.42 -7.62
C SER A 252 -27.72 -9.46 -7.76
N LEU A 253 -27.11 -10.64 -7.96
CA LEU A 253 -25.68 -10.77 -8.25
C LEU A 253 -25.43 -10.92 -9.75
N ILE A 254 -24.81 -9.92 -10.37
CA ILE A 254 -24.30 -10.04 -11.73
C ILE A 254 -22.85 -10.50 -11.64
N LYS A 255 -22.52 -11.62 -12.31
CA LYS A 255 -21.20 -12.21 -12.34
C LYS A 255 -20.69 -12.33 -13.77
N ASP A 256 -19.37 -12.23 -13.96
CA ASP A 256 -18.75 -12.63 -15.22
C ASP A 256 -18.61 -14.15 -15.34
N SER A 257 -18.08 -14.62 -16.47
CA SER A 257 -17.85 -16.05 -16.75
C SER A 257 -16.89 -16.72 -15.78
N SER A 258 -16.05 -15.96 -15.05
CA SER A 258 -15.17 -16.47 -14.00
C SER A 258 -15.86 -16.58 -12.64
N GLY A 259 -17.11 -16.11 -12.53
CA GLY A 259 -17.87 -16.04 -11.29
C GLY A 259 -17.55 -14.81 -10.43
N GLU A 260 -16.74 -13.86 -10.92
CA GLU A 260 -16.45 -12.61 -10.22
C GLU A 260 -17.68 -11.69 -10.28
N ILE A 261 -18.09 -11.12 -9.13
CA ILE A 261 -19.22 -10.21 -9.06
C ILE A 261 -18.85 -8.89 -9.76
N THR A 262 -19.51 -8.58 -10.87
CA THR A 262 -19.26 -7.38 -11.67
C THR A 262 -20.26 -6.26 -11.40
N ALA A 263 -21.47 -6.55 -10.93
CA ALA A 263 -22.47 -5.54 -10.58
C ALA A 263 -23.56 -6.11 -9.66
N PHE A 264 -24.39 -5.22 -9.15
CA PHE A 264 -25.61 -5.56 -8.41
C PHE A 264 -26.84 -5.14 -9.21
N LYS A 265 -27.79 -6.06 -9.39
CA LYS A 265 -29.06 -5.81 -10.07
C LYS A 265 -30.15 -5.48 -9.06
N TYR A 266 -30.79 -4.33 -9.23
CA TYR A 266 -31.99 -3.98 -8.48
C TYR A 266 -33.23 -4.56 -9.15
N ILE A 267 -34.06 -5.22 -8.35
CA ILE A 267 -35.31 -5.87 -8.78
C ILE A 267 -36.46 -4.90 -8.53
N ALA A 268 -37.32 -4.70 -9.52
CA ALA A 268 -38.50 -3.86 -9.37
C ALA A 268 -39.55 -4.54 -8.48
N SER A 269 -40.42 -3.76 -7.83
CA SER A 269 -41.39 -4.29 -6.86
C SER A 269 -42.26 -5.42 -7.44
N LYS A 270 -42.69 -5.26 -8.70
CA LYS A 270 -43.54 -6.20 -9.45
C LYS A 270 -42.85 -7.52 -9.82
N ASP A 271 -41.51 -7.52 -9.87
CA ASP A 271 -40.72 -8.68 -10.30
C ASP A 271 -40.17 -9.48 -9.10
N ARG A 272 -40.60 -9.15 -7.87
CA ARG A 272 -40.19 -9.86 -6.66
C ARG A 272 -40.91 -11.20 -6.55
N ASN A 273 -40.14 -12.23 -6.21
CA ASN A 273 -40.68 -13.56 -5.91
C ASN A 273 -41.09 -13.66 -4.43
N SER A 274 -42.35 -13.98 -4.16
CA SER A 274 -42.88 -14.07 -2.79
C SER A 274 -42.17 -15.08 -1.89
N LYS A 275 -41.48 -16.09 -2.47
CA LYS A 275 -40.72 -17.11 -1.74
C LYS A 275 -39.29 -16.66 -1.37
N ARG A 276 -38.81 -15.53 -1.91
CA ARG A 276 -37.46 -15.01 -1.66
C ARG A 276 -37.49 -13.82 -0.70
N LYS A 277 -36.32 -13.42 -0.20
CA LYS A 277 -36.18 -12.29 0.73
C LYS A 277 -35.47 -11.13 0.04
N TYR A 278 -35.90 -9.92 0.38
CA TYR A 278 -35.41 -8.70 -0.25
C TYR A 278 -35.15 -7.61 0.79
N VAL A 279 -34.24 -6.70 0.44
CA VAL A 279 -34.01 -5.43 1.14
C VAL A 279 -34.39 -4.29 0.20
N LYS A 280 -35.22 -3.36 0.67
CA LYS A 280 -35.62 -2.18 -0.11
C LYS A 280 -34.50 -1.13 -0.07
N THR A 281 -34.16 -0.58 -1.23
CA THR A 281 -33.18 0.50 -1.44
C THR A 281 -33.83 1.66 -2.20
N GLU A 282 -33.13 2.78 -2.36
CA GLU A 282 -33.60 3.90 -3.21
C GLU A 282 -33.70 3.53 -4.70
N SER A 283 -32.94 2.55 -5.16
CA SER A 283 -32.89 2.11 -6.57
C SER A 283 -33.74 0.87 -6.88
N GLY A 284 -34.50 0.36 -5.91
CA GLY A 284 -35.27 -0.88 -6.03
C GLY A 284 -34.95 -1.89 -4.94
N TYR A 285 -35.10 -3.19 -5.20
CA TYR A 285 -34.92 -4.24 -4.21
C TYR A 285 -33.68 -5.10 -4.50
N LEU A 286 -32.93 -5.42 -3.46
CA LEU A 286 -31.84 -6.40 -3.54
C LEU A 286 -32.30 -7.72 -2.94
N GLU A 287 -32.21 -8.81 -3.69
CA GLU A 287 -32.43 -10.15 -3.17
C GLU A 287 -31.34 -10.50 -2.16
N VAL A 288 -31.73 -11.03 -1.00
CA VAL A 288 -30.83 -11.35 0.10
C VAL A 288 -31.10 -12.74 0.66
N LYS A 289 -30.08 -13.34 1.26
CA LYS A 289 -30.21 -14.49 2.15
C LYS A 289 -29.55 -14.23 3.48
N THR A 290 -29.92 -15.02 4.49
CA THR A 290 -29.27 -15.02 5.80
C THR A 290 -28.15 -16.05 5.80
N LEU A 291 -26.95 -15.62 6.19
CA LEU A 291 -25.79 -16.48 6.36
C LEU A 291 -25.94 -17.41 7.57
N SER A 292 -25.23 -18.54 7.58
CA SER A 292 -25.19 -19.42 8.75
C SER A 292 -24.58 -18.73 9.97
N ALA A 293 -24.95 -19.13 11.19
CA ALA A 293 -24.47 -18.49 12.42
C ALA A 293 -22.93 -18.46 12.52
N ALA A 294 -22.25 -19.49 12.02
CA ALA A 294 -20.78 -19.54 11.97
C ALA A 294 -20.21 -18.48 11.00
N GLU A 295 -20.85 -18.29 9.85
CA GLU A 295 -20.42 -17.30 8.87
C GLU A 295 -20.69 -15.87 9.30
N GLN A 296 -21.77 -15.64 10.06
CA GLN A 296 -22.08 -14.31 10.55
C GLN A 296 -21.04 -13.73 11.51
N LYS A 297 -20.24 -14.60 12.15
CA LYS A 297 -19.16 -14.23 13.06
C LYS A 297 -17.84 -13.91 12.34
N LYS A 298 -17.71 -14.23 11.04
CA LYS A 298 -16.51 -13.97 10.25
C LYS A 298 -16.40 -12.46 9.96
N THR A 299 -15.25 -11.88 10.26
CA THR A 299 -14.95 -10.50 9.88
C THR A 299 -14.45 -10.47 8.44
N VAL A 300 -15.01 -9.59 7.61
CA VAL A 300 -14.56 -9.36 6.24
C VAL A 300 -14.14 -7.90 6.06
N TYR A 301 -13.15 -7.66 5.21
CA TYR A 301 -12.51 -6.37 5.03
C TYR A 301 -12.59 -5.93 3.57
N ASN A 302 -12.94 -4.68 3.31
CA ASN A 302 -12.92 -4.09 1.96
C ASN A 302 -12.28 -2.71 2.02
N LEU A 303 -10.97 -2.65 1.78
CA LEU A 303 -10.19 -1.42 1.95
C LEU A 303 -10.58 -0.33 0.96
N TYR A 304 -10.99 -0.72 -0.25
CA TYR A 304 -11.21 0.19 -1.38
C TYR A 304 -12.69 0.43 -1.65
N GLY A 305 -13.58 -0.10 -0.80
CA GLY A 305 -15.03 -0.04 -1.07
C GLY A 305 -15.40 -0.67 -2.41
N ILE A 306 -14.69 -1.72 -2.85
CA ILE A 306 -14.93 -2.33 -4.15
C ILE A 306 -16.35 -2.89 -4.17
N LYS A 307 -17.14 -2.45 -5.17
CA LYS A 307 -18.58 -2.68 -5.32
C LYS A 307 -19.45 -2.17 -4.15
N ALA A 308 -18.99 -1.19 -3.38
CA ALA A 308 -19.84 -0.42 -2.49
C ALA A 308 -20.67 0.59 -3.32
N VAL A 309 -21.86 0.18 -3.75
CA VAL A 309 -22.75 1.00 -4.60
C VAL A 309 -23.55 2.00 -3.77
N ASP A 310 -23.89 3.16 -4.36
CA ASP A 310 -24.48 4.30 -3.65
C ASP A 310 -25.78 3.98 -2.88
N ALA A 311 -26.63 3.10 -3.42
CA ALA A 311 -27.91 2.77 -2.79
C ALA A 311 -27.77 1.83 -1.58
N ALA A 312 -26.64 1.11 -1.44
CA ALA A 312 -26.42 0.09 -0.42
C ALA A 312 -24.91 -0.16 -0.18
N PRO A 313 -24.12 0.86 0.16
CA PRO A 313 -22.66 0.81 0.11
C PRO A 313 -22.06 -0.27 1.02
N GLN A 314 -22.61 -0.43 2.22
CA GLN A 314 -22.08 -1.38 3.20
C GLN A 314 -22.55 -2.80 2.91
N LEU A 315 -23.82 -2.99 2.54
CA LEU A 315 -24.34 -4.31 2.20
C LEU A 315 -23.66 -4.90 0.95
N CYS A 316 -23.54 -4.11 -0.11
CA CYS A 316 -22.94 -4.53 -1.37
C CYS A 316 -21.42 -4.67 -1.26
N GLY A 317 -20.75 -3.72 -0.61
CA GLY A 317 -19.30 -3.78 -0.36
C GLY A 317 -18.91 -4.96 0.54
N PHE A 318 -19.73 -5.26 1.57
CA PHE A 318 -19.59 -6.48 2.39
C PHE A 318 -19.77 -7.73 1.55
N THR A 319 -20.84 -7.79 0.75
CA THR A 319 -21.17 -8.96 -0.08
C THR A 319 -20.02 -9.30 -1.01
N TYR A 320 -19.45 -8.28 -1.67
CA TYR A 320 -18.30 -8.48 -2.54
C TYR A 320 -17.09 -9.05 -1.78
N ALA A 321 -16.68 -8.41 -0.69
CA ALA A 321 -15.51 -8.85 0.09
C ALA A 321 -15.68 -10.23 0.72
N TYR A 322 -16.89 -10.59 1.15
CA TYR A 322 -17.21 -11.92 1.64
C TYR A 322 -17.03 -12.97 0.52
N ASN A 323 -17.54 -12.72 -0.69
CA ASN A 323 -17.38 -13.63 -1.83
C ASN A 323 -15.93 -13.74 -2.32
N GLN A 324 -15.13 -12.68 -2.16
CA GLN A 324 -13.70 -12.70 -2.43
C GLN A 324 -12.86 -13.36 -1.31
N GLY A 325 -13.49 -13.74 -0.20
CA GLY A 325 -12.81 -14.38 0.94
C GLY A 325 -11.84 -13.46 1.68
N TRP A 326 -12.07 -12.14 1.68
CA TRP A 326 -11.24 -11.13 2.33
C TRP A 326 -11.43 -11.11 3.85
N THR A 327 -11.11 -12.23 4.49
CA THR A 327 -11.30 -12.48 5.93
C THR A 327 -10.16 -11.96 6.80
N SER A 328 -9.21 -11.23 6.23
CA SER A 328 -8.13 -10.54 6.94
C SER A 328 -7.74 -9.27 6.19
N VAL A 329 -7.12 -8.33 6.90
CA VAL A 329 -6.57 -7.10 6.29
C VAL A 329 -5.58 -7.45 5.18
N ASP A 330 -4.76 -8.48 5.38
CA ASP A 330 -3.74 -8.89 4.40
C ASP A 330 -4.37 -9.37 3.10
N LYS A 331 -5.44 -10.17 3.18
CA LYS A 331 -6.21 -10.60 2.01
C LYS A 331 -6.89 -9.44 1.32
N ALA A 332 -7.40 -8.45 2.06
CA ALA A 332 -7.99 -7.25 1.48
C ALA A 332 -6.95 -6.36 0.79
N ILE A 333 -5.72 -6.25 1.33
CA ILE A 333 -4.59 -5.57 0.65
C ILE A 333 -4.28 -6.31 -0.66
N GLN A 334 -4.13 -7.63 -0.62
CA GLN A 334 -3.86 -8.44 -1.81
C GLN A 334 -4.97 -8.30 -2.86
N GLY A 335 -6.24 -8.32 -2.43
CA GLY A 335 -7.40 -8.11 -3.28
C GLY A 335 -7.44 -6.71 -3.92
N ALA A 336 -7.07 -5.67 -3.17
CA ALA A 336 -6.95 -4.32 -3.68
C ALA A 336 -5.84 -4.20 -4.75
N GLY A 337 -4.68 -4.83 -4.52
CA GLY A 337 -3.60 -4.90 -5.51
C GLY A 337 -4.03 -5.61 -6.80
N LYS A 338 -4.73 -6.75 -6.66
CA LYS A 338 -5.32 -7.47 -7.80
C LYS A 338 -6.29 -6.59 -8.59
N PHE A 339 -7.19 -5.89 -7.88
CA PHE A 339 -8.20 -5.04 -8.48
C PHE A 339 -7.56 -3.90 -9.28
N LEU A 340 -6.62 -3.15 -8.70
CA LEU A 340 -5.91 -2.07 -9.39
C LEU A 340 -5.18 -2.56 -10.64
N SER A 341 -4.43 -3.65 -10.51
CA SER A 341 -3.65 -4.22 -11.60
C SER A 341 -4.56 -4.67 -12.74
N LYS A 342 -5.59 -5.48 -12.46
CA LYS A 342 -6.52 -6.03 -13.46
C LYS A 342 -7.33 -4.94 -14.18
N TRP A 343 -7.90 -4.01 -13.41
CA TRP A 343 -8.90 -3.08 -13.96
C TRP A 343 -8.30 -1.79 -14.48
N TYR A 344 -7.12 -1.36 -14.02
CA TYR A 344 -6.54 -0.07 -14.40
C TYR A 344 -5.10 -0.18 -14.90
N VAL A 345 -4.17 -0.52 -14.00
CA VAL A 345 -2.73 -0.32 -14.22
C VAL A 345 -2.15 -1.23 -15.30
N HIS A 346 -2.51 -2.51 -15.27
CA HIS A 346 -2.10 -3.53 -16.24
C HIS A 346 -3.26 -3.96 -17.16
N ASN A 347 -4.30 -3.12 -17.27
CA ASN A 347 -5.43 -3.42 -18.14
C ASN A 347 -5.05 -3.16 -19.61
N ASN A 348 -5.06 -4.20 -20.43
CA ASN A 348 -4.66 -4.10 -21.84
C ASN A 348 -5.59 -3.23 -22.70
N THR A 349 -6.85 -3.08 -22.30
CA THR A 349 -7.85 -2.27 -23.01
C THR A 349 -7.72 -0.79 -22.65
N TYR A 350 -7.72 -0.46 -21.36
CA TYR A 350 -7.76 0.92 -20.88
C TYR A 350 -6.39 1.55 -20.66
N LYS A 351 -5.35 0.77 -20.40
CA LYS A 351 -3.94 1.21 -20.27
C LYS A 351 -3.76 2.41 -19.32
N GLN A 352 -4.42 2.38 -18.17
CA GLN A 352 -4.42 3.47 -17.18
C GLN A 352 -3.27 3.29 -16.17
N ASN A 353 -2.05 3.53 -16.64
CA ASN A 353 -0.81 3.22 -15.92
C ASN A 353 -0.11 4.43 -15.27
N THR A 354 -0.80 5.57 -15.17
CA THR A 354 -0.40 6.71 -14.34
C THR A 354 -1.61 7.17 -13.51
N LEU A 355 -1.38 7.85 -12.39
CA LEU A 355 -2.46 8.46 -11.60
C LEU A 355 -3.35 9.38 -12.46
N TYR A 356 -2.71 10.14 -13.36
CA TYR A 356 -3.42 11.00 -14.30
C TYR A 356 -4.36 10.18 -15.18
N LYS A 357 -3.90 9.10 -15.83
CA LYS A 357 -4.75 8.26 -16.69
C LYS A 357 -5.82 7.50 -15.92
N ILE A 358 -5.54 7.08 -14.68
CA ILE A 358 -6.51 6.45 -13.77
C ILE A 358 -7.71 7.38 -13.51
N ARG A 359 -7.46 8.70 -13.37
CA ARG A 359 -8.52 9.69 -13.20
C ARG A 359 -9.08 10.20 -14.52
N TYR A 360 -8.24 10.47 -15.51
CA TYR A 360 -8.53 11.13 -16.77
C TYR A 360 -8.16 10.21 -17.92
N ASN A 361 -9.10 9.38 -18.33
CA ASN A 361 -8.87 8.36 -19.36
C ASN A 361 -8.48 9.01 -20.70
N GLN A 362 -7.40 8.53 -21.31
CA GLN A 362 -6.89 9.05 -22.58
C GLN A 362 -7.82 8.83 -23.78
N ASN A 363 -8.82 7.94 -23.65
CA ASN A 363 -9.82 7.69 -24.67
C ASN A 363 -11.18 8.26 -24.26
N LEU A 364 -11.70 9.22 -25.05
CA LEU A 364 -13.00 9.86 -24.83
C LEU A 364 -14.19 8.88 -24.82
N ASN A 365 -14.08 7.72 -25.48
CA ASN A 365 -15.13 6.70 -25.45
C ASN A 365 -15.15 5.93 -24.11
N ASN A 366 -14.12 6.08 -23.28
CA ASN A 366 -13.92 5.37 -22.03
C ASN A 366 -13.95 6.30 -20.80
N LEU A 367 -14.56 7.49 -20.89
CA LEU A 367 -14.69 8.41 -19.75
C LEU A 367 -15.52 7.85 -18.59
N TRP A 368 -16.35 6.84 -18.87
CA TRP A 368 -17.06 6.07 -17.85
C TRP A 368 -16.12 5.17 -17.04
N HIS A 369 -14.96 4.78 -17.59
CA HIS A 369 -13.94 3.95 -16.96
C HIS A 369 -12.84 4.82 -16.33
N GLN A 370 -13.24 5.57 -15.30
CA GLN A 370 -12.36 6.41 -14.48
C GLN A 370 -12.56 6.01 -13.03
N TYR A 371 -11.46 5.93 -12.28
CA TYR A 371 -11.51 5.37 -10.93
C TYR A 371 -12.36 6.20 -9.96
N ALA A 372 -12.35 7.53 -10.12
CA ALA A 372 -13.07 8.45 -9.24
C ALA A 372 -13.72 9.60 -10.02
N SER A 373 -14.80 10.15 -9.44
CA SER A 373 -15.42 11.40 -9.90
C SER A 373 -14.70 12.64 -9.36
N ASP A 374 -14.00 12.55 -8.23
CA ASP A 374 -13.21 13.64 -7.65
C ASP A 374 -12.20 14.19 -8.66
N PRO A 375 -12.30 15.45 -9.11
CA PRO A 375 -11.33 16.01 -10.05
C PRO A 375 -9.91 16.13 -9.48
N ALA A 376 -9.76 16.25 -8.15
CA ALA A 376 -8.45 16.37 -7.51
C ALA A 376 -7.79 15.01 -7.24
N TYR A 377 -8.39 13.89 -7.68
CA TYR A 377 -7.98 12.54 -7.30
C TYR A 377 -6.48 12.26 -7.57
N ALA A 378 -6.07 12.43 -8.83
CA ALA A 378 -4.69 12.19 -9.24
C ALA A 378 -3.70 13.10 -8.50
N GLN A 379 -4.06 14.38 -8.32
CA GLN A 379 -3.25 15.35 -7.59
C GLN A 379 -3.12 15.00 -6.11
N SER A 380 -4.20 14.54 -5.48
CA SER A 380 -4.23 14.19 -4.05
C SER A 380 -3.27 13.03 -3.75
N ILE A 381 -3.32 11.97 -4.56
CA ILE A 381 -2.42 10.83 -4.38
C ILE A 381 -0.99 11.19 -4.82
N GLY A 382 -0.83 11.95 -5.91
CA GLY A 382 0.48 12.41 -6.37
C GLY A 382 1.21 13.28 -5.33
N LYS A 383 0.50 14.14 -4.60
CA LYS A 383 1.06 14.91 -3.48
C LYS A 383 1.55 14.01 -2.34
N LEU A 384 0.79 12.96 -2.01
CA LEU A 384 1.24 11.98 -1.01
C LEU A 384 2.51 11.29 -1.50
N MET A 385 2.55 10.85 -2.76
CA MET A 385 3.76 10.23 -3.33
C MET A 385 4.96 11.17 -3.27
N ASN A 386 4.81 12.43 -3.67
CA ASN A 386 5.87 13.43 -3.60
C ASN A 386 6.38 13.64 -2.17
N THR A 387 5.46 13.72 -1.19
CA THR A 387 5.79 13.87 0.24
C THR A 387 6.63 12.71 0.75
N TYR A 388 6.35 11.49 0.30
CA TYR A 388 6.93 10.27 0.84
C TYR A 388 7.90 9.57 -0.12
N GLN A 389 8.32 10.22 -1.20
CA GLN A 389 9.23 9.67 -2.21
C GLN A 389 10.59 9.19 -1.65
N SER A 390 10.99 9.68 -0.48
CA SER A 390 12.25 9.27 0.17
C SER A 390 12.32 7.78 0.54
N VAL A 391 11.21 7.05 0.44
CA VAL A 391 11.16 5.59 0.59
C VAL A 391 11.83 4.84 -0.56
N TYR A 392 11.90 5.41 -1.76
CA TYR A 392 12.55 4.77 -2.89
C TYR A 392 14.04 4.56 -2.61
N SER A 393 14.56 3.41 -3.04
CA SER A 393 16.00 3.10 -2.94
C SER A 393 16.80 3.80 -4.02
N SER A 394 16.17 4.03 -5.17
CA SER A 394 16.68 4.77 -6.32
C SER A 394 15.48 5.33 -7.09
N THR A 395 15.67 6.48 -7.72
CA THR A 395 14.74 7.06 -8.70
C THR A 395 15.20 6.80 -10.14
N SER A 396 16.32 6.09 -10.32
CA SER A 396 16.74 5.58 -11.63
C SER A 396 15.69 4.61 -12.16
N GLY A 397 15.32 4.78 -13.42
CA GLY A 397 14.25 4.00 -14.06
C GLY A 397 12.85 4.59 -13.94
N PHE A 398 12.69 5.75 -13.29
CA PHE A 398 11.39 6.45 -13.31
C PHE A 398 11.05 6.89 -14.73
N ILE A 399 9.91 6.41 -15.21
CA ILE A 399 9.32 6.82 -16.47
C ILE A 399 8.11 7.69 -16.16
N TYR A 400 8.08 8.89 -16.72
CA TYR A 400 6.92 9.77 -16.66
C TYR A 400 6.19 9.74 -17.99
N ASP A 401 4.88 9.71 -17.96
CA ASP A 401 4.01 9.65 -19.13
C ASP A 401 2.98 10.78 -19.04
N THR A 402 3.26 11.86 -19.76
CA THR A 402 2.47 13.09 -19.74
C THR A 402 1.42 13.10 -20.84
N PRO A 403 0.21 13.61 -20.57
CA PRO A 403 -0.83 13.73 -21.59
C PRO A 403 -0.47 14.85 -22.57
N VAL A 404 -0.74 14.62 -23.86
CA VAL A 404 -0.64 15.62 -24.92
C VAL A 404 -2.01 15.78 -25.56
N PHE A 405 -2.48 17.02 -25.58
CA PHE A 405 -3.70 17.45 -26.25
C PHE A 405 -3.36 18.14 -27.56
N ASN A 406 -4.24 18.03 -28.56
CA ASN A 406 -4.05 18.65 -29.87
C ASN A 406 -4.15 20.17 -29.82
#